data_AF-A0A2S8PW68-F1
#
_entry.id   AF-A0A2S8PW68-F1
#
_cell.length_a   1.000
_cell.length_b   1.000
_cell.length_c   1.000
_cell.angle_alpha   90.00
_cell.angle_beta   90.00
_cell.angle_gamma   90.00
#
_symmetry.space_group_name_H-M   'P 1'
#
loop_
_entity.id
_entity.type
_entity.pdbx_description
1 polymer ?
#
loop_
_entity_poly.entity_id
_entity_poly.type
_entity_poly.pdbx_seq_one_letter_code
_entity_poly.pdbx_strand_id
1 'polypeptide(L)'
;MLKHANPQTISTQRTRNSATQSPLSSSSGGHLEFLNNESESGEGYKSRQTKGLKQFLADRSLNKGYISPLRNKGLLVGSEEAPINVPVVAHRYDSNRELAQAIPLRNNVPRQENPFHDVVMGFLGDQVTSSESGSGAIGVHWGKNTLDPNITGINVVNGASGTVGIRIALKDIQAGHPVIVTSGALSGCTMVYAVKDGYFFAYHTGQRPGDNEWKTGRQGVVATYESHKALSPDSEPMTVGEQNNDLVNIFAKYDQSVITYMGKPGVVIDNTVENVGVFNYDEKKPEKPAIRAGYSYALLARDDKGKMNVKVLSEDATVSPGKKGNTIEVINSFKKRLL
;
A
#
# COMPACT_ATOMS: atom_id res chain seq x y z
N MET A 1 -26.82 25.99 3.42
CA MET A 1 -26.09 26.85 4.37
C MET A 1 -26.16 26.23 5.76
N LEU A 2 -25.07 25.64 6.24
CA LEU A 2 -24.70 25.54 7.66
C LEU A 2 -23.30 24.92 7.72
N LYS A 3 -22.36 25.77 8.11
CA LYS A 3 -20.94 25.50 8.33
C LYS A 3 -20.79 24.77 9.66
N HIS A 4 -19.89 23.79 9.76
CA HIS A 4 -19.06 23.61 10.96
C HIS A 4 -17.75 22.92 10.58
N ALA A 5 -16.73 23.75 10.41
CA ALA A 5 -15.33 23.39 10.54
C ALA A 5 -14.96 23.52 12.04
N ASN A 6 -14.08 22.64 12.53
CA ASN A 6 -13.38 22.81 13.81
C ASN A 6 -11.93 22.32 13.66
N PRO A 7 -10.97 22.81 14.46
CA PRO A 7 -9.73 23.38 13.94
C PRO A 7 -8.50 22.55 14.28
N GLN A 8 -7.42 22.92 13.59
CA GLN A 8 -6.05 22.42 13.70
C GLN A 8 -5.46 22.58 15.11
N THR A 9 -4.77 21.55 15.60
CA THR A 9 -3.83 21.64 16.72
C THR A 9 -2.40 21.75 16.16
N ILE A 10 -1.78 22.90 16.43
CA ILE A 10 -0.38 23.22 16.13
C ILE A 10 0.50 22.56 17.20
N SER A 11 1.50 21.79 16.77
CA SER A 11 2.57 21.28 17.64
C SER A 11 3.75 22.24 17.63
N THR A 12 4.00 22.88 18.78
CA THR A 12 5.17 23.75 19.02
C THR A 12 6.35 22.91 19.50
N GLN A 13 7.43 22.89 18.71
CA GLN A 13 8.76 22.44 19.14
C GLN A 13 9.28 23.35 20.26
N ARG A 14 9.86 22.75 21.30
CA ARG A 14 10.71 23.46 22.27
C ARG A 14 11.96 22.64 22.57
N THR A 15 13.07 23.12 22.03
CA THR A 15 14.45 22.72 22.33
C THR A 15 14.83 23.06 23.77
N ARG A 16 15.57 22.16 24.43
CA ARG A 16 16.48 22.52 25.54
C ARG A 16 17.75 21.67 25.47
N ASN A 17 18.84 22.32 25.07
CA ASN A 17 20.21 21.95 25.42
C ASN A 17 20.60 22.69 26.70
N SER A 18 21.27 22.01 27.62
CA SER A 18 22.29 22.62 28.48
C SER A 18 23.14 21.51 29.10
N ALA A 19 24.43 21.54 28.78
CA ALA A 19 25.48 20.75 29.39
C ALA A 19 25.94 21.37 30.72
N THR A 20 26.36 20.55 31.67
CA THR A 20 27.38 20.92 32.67
C THR A 20 28.13 19.68 33.18
N GLN A 21 29.38 19.92 33.56
CA GLN A 21 30.51 19.01 33.67
C GLN A 21 30.53 18.12 34.94
N SER A 22 31.36 17.07 34.82
CA SER A 22 31.95 16.09 35.77
C SER A 22 32.61 16.75 37.02
N PRO A 23 33.27 16.07 38.01
CA PRO A 23 34.05 14.80 37.88
C PRO A 23 34.26 13.88 39.14
N LEU A 24 34.99 12.76 38.88
CA LEU A 24 35.85 11.94 39.79
C LEU A 24 35.13 11.09 40.89
N SER A 25 35.46 9.82 41.15
CA SER A 25 36.80 9.26 41.39
C SER A 25 36.76 7.71 41.51
N SER A 26 37.89 7.07 41.15
CA SER A 26 38.62 5.90 41.76
C SER A 26 37.84 4.81 42.53
N SER A 27 38.17 3.52 42.54
CA SER A 27 39.46 2.81 42.58
C SER A 27 39.19 1.29 42.51
N SER A 28 39.85 0.52 41.63
CA SER A 28 40.88 -0.49 41.95
C SER A 28 40.54 -1.69 42.86
N GLY A 29 40.84 -2.89 42.34
CA GLY A 29 41.18 -4.12 43.07
C GLY A 29 39.97 -4.92 43.56
N GLY A 30 39.78 -6.21 43.28
CA GLY A 30 40.72 -7.26 42.92
C GLY A 30 40.46 -8.42 43.89
N HIS A 31 39.87 -9.52 43.41
CA HIS A 31 40.10 -10.85 43.97
C HIS A 31 39.44 -11.90 43.07
N LEU A 32 40.27 -12.75 42.45
CA LEU A 32 39.86 -14.03 41.92
C LEU A 32 39.80 -15.00 43.10
N GLU A 33 38.60 -15.41 43.47
CA GLU A 33 38.36 -16.62 44.25
C GLU A 33 37.46 -17.53 43.41
N PHE A 34 38.01 -18.67 43.04
CA PHE A 34 37.25 -19.83 42.58
C PHE A 34 36.55 -20.43 43.79
N LEU A 35 35.24 -20.67 43.70
CA LEU A 35 34.53 -21.87 44.19
C LEU A 35 33.04 -21.82 43.82
N ASN A 36 32.62 -22.81 43.03
CA ASN A 36 31.32 -23.49 42.92
C ASN A 36 30.01 -22.70 43.14
N ASN A 37 29.17 -22.62 42.10
CA ASN A 37 27.87 -23.32 42.06
C ASN A 37 27.07 -23.07 40.76
N GLU A 38 26.46 -24.16 40.31
CA GLU A 38 25.11 -24.27 39.74
C GLU A 38 24.61 -23.36 38.60
N SER A 39 24.21 -24.04 37.52
CA SER A 39 23.08 -23.73 36.63
C SER A 39 23.08 -22.38 35.91
N GLU A 40 23.59 -22.37 34.68
CA GLU A 40 23.11 -21.44 33.66
C GLU A 40 22.32 -22.21 32.60
N SER A 41 21.00 -22.15 32.76
CA SER A 41 20.04 -22.41 31.70
C SER A 41 20.28 -21.41 30.56
N GLY A 42 20.60 -21.90 29.38
CA GLY A 42 20.73 -21.09 28.18
C GLY A 42 19.44 -20.31 27.88
N GLU A 43 19.47 -19.01 28.17
CA GLU A 43 18.52 -18.04 27.64
C GLU A 43 18.78 -17.88 26.14
N GLY A 44 18.01 -18.59 25.33
CA GLY A 44 18.21 -18.60 23.88
C GLY A 44 16.99 -18.96 23.06
N TYR A 45 15.77 -18.80 23.59
CA TYR A 45 14.54 -18.92 22.78
C TYR A 45 13.49 -17.93 23.29
N LYS A 46 13.65 -16.66 22.88
CA LYS A 46 12.52 -15.71 22.93
C LYS A 46 11.45 -16.19 21.95
N SER A 47 10.47 -16.91 22.50
CA SER A 47 9.05 -16.89 22.12
C SER A 47 8.75 -16.68 20.63
N ARG A 48 8.89 -17.74 19.82
CA ARG A 48 8.01 -17.88 18.65
C ARG A 48 6.62 -18.13 19.21
N GLN A 49 5.78 -17.10 19.30
CA GLN A 49 4.35 -17.33 19.41
C GLN A 49 3.97 -18.29 18.28
N THR A 50 3.52 -19.48 18.62
CA THR A 50 3.07 -20.46 17.64
C THR A 50 1.89 -19.86 16.90
N LYS A 51 2.13 -19.37 15.67
CA LYS A 51 1.08 -18.89 14.77
C LYS A 51 -0.02 -19.94 14.70
N GLY A 52 -1.27 -19.53 14.89
CA GLY A 52 -2.41 -20.43 14.77
C GLY A 52 -2.45 -21.05 13.36
N LEU A 53 -2.95 -22.30 13.27
CA LEU A 53 -3.03 -23.06 12.01
C LEU A 53 -3.65 -22.27 10.84
N LYS A 54 -4.67 -21.44 11.11
CA LYS A 54 -5.30 -20.59 10.09
C LYS A 54 -4.33 -19.59 9.46
N GLN A 55 -3.47 -18.97 10.27
CA GLN A 55 -2.49 -18.00 9.81
C GLN A 55 -1.38 -18.68 8.99
N PHE A 56 -0.90 -19.82 9.48
CA PHE A 56 0.06 -20.63 8.75
C PHE A 56 -0.46 -21.07 7.36
N LEU A 57 -1.72 -21.48 7.27
CA LEU A 57 -2.34 -21.83 6.00
C LEU A 57 -2.55 -20.62 5.07
N ALA A 58 -2.85 -19.44 5.63
CA ALA A 58 -2.92 -18.19 4.89
C ALA A 58 -1.56 -17.84 4.27
N ASP A 59 -0.49 -17.88 5.06
CA ASP A 59 0.89 -17.60 4.62
C ASP A 59 1.29 -18.56 3.48
N ARG A 60 1.06 -19.87 3.66
CA ARG A 60 1.33 -20.87 2.61
C ARG A 60 0.52 -20.62 1.34
N SER A 61 -0.72 -20.15 1.47
CA SER A 61 -1.58 -19.84 0.32
C SER A 61 -1.08 -18.61 -0.44
N LEU A 62 -0.67 -17.56 0.26
CA LEU A 62 -0.10 -16.35 -0.34
C LEU A 62 1.21 -16.67 -1.07
N ASN A 63 2.09 -17.47 -0.47
CA ASN A 63 3.34 -17.93 -1.09
C ASN A 63 3.10 -18.68 -2.41
N LYS A 64 1.97 -19.38 -2.54
CA LYS A 64 1.56 -20.08 -3.77
C LYS A 64 0.77 -19.21 -4.76
N GLY A 65 0.66 -17.91 -4.49
CA GLY A 65 -0.08 -16.96 -5.33
C GLY A 65 -1.60 -17.04 -5.21
N TYR A 66 -2.15 -17.55 -4.11
CA TYR A 66 -3.59 -17.45 -3.83
C TYR A 66 -3.89 -16.19 -3.03
N ILE A 67 -4.58 -15.23 -3.64
CA ILE A 67 -4.95 -13.95 -3.00
C ILE A 67 -6.15 -14.04 -2.03
N SER A 68 -6.85 -15.17 -1.99
CA SER A 68 -8.03 -15.35 -1.13
C SER A 68 -7.83 -15.11 0.37
N PRO A 69 -6.63 -15.28 0.97
CA PRO A 69 -6.42 -14.93 2.38
C PRO A 69 -6.62 -13.44 2.70
N LEU A 70 -6.53 -12.55 1.71
CA LEU A 70 -6.75 -11.11 1.89
C LEU A 70 -8.24 -10.73 1.86
N ARG A 71 -9.10 -11.62 1.39
CA ARG A 71 -10.53 -11.36 1.17
C ARG A 71 -11.27 -11.08 2.48
N ASN A 72 -12.11 -10.06 2.47
CA ASN A 72 -12.95 -9.64 3.60
C ASN A 72 -12.14 -9.31 4.86
N LYS A 73 -10.89 -8.85 4.70
CA LYS A 73 -10.00 -8.50 5.83
C LYS A 73 -9.84 -6.99 6.03
N GLY A 74 -10.28 -6.18 5.07
CA GLY A 74 -10.19 -4.73 5.13
C GLY A 74 -8.75 -4.23 5.03
N LEU A 75 -8.55 -2.97 5.40
CA LEU A 75 -7.30 -2.22 5.24
C LEU A 75 -6.07 -3.03 5.66
N LEU A 76 -5.16 -3.26 4.71
CA LEU A 76 -3.86 -3.90 4.92
C LEU A 76 -2.79 -2.87 4.55
N VAL A 77 -2.05 -2.41 5.54
CA VAL A 77 -0.88 -1.52 5.42
C VAL A 77 0.15 -1.91 6.49
N GLY A 78 1.34 -1.31 6.46
CA GLY A 78 2.35 -1.48 7.51
C GLY A 78 2.13 -0.56 8.70
N SER A 79 2.44 -1.03 9.91
CA SER A 79 2.50 -0.18 11.10
C SER A 79 3.75 0.70 11.16
N GLU A 80 4.81 0.26 10.48
CA GLU A 80 6.11 0.91 10.42
C GLU A 80 6.65 0.79 8.99
N GLU A 81 7.54 1.71 8.62
CA GLU A 81 8.21 1.64 7.33
C GLU A 81 9.35 0.62 7.40
N ALA A 82 9.38 -0.29 6.43
CA ALA A 82 10.44 -1.27 6.25
C ALA A 82 11.02 -1.21 4.83
N PRO A 83 12.27 -1.68 4.64
CA PRO A 83 12.87 -1.79 3.32
C PRO A 83 12.01 -2.61 2.35
N ILE A 84 11.88 -2.12 1.12
CA ILE A 84 11.30 -2.90 0.03
C ILE A 84 12.41 -3.80 -0.53
N ASN A 85 12.25 -5.12 -0.37
CA ASN A 85 13.27 -6.12 -0.69
C ASN A 85 13.25 -6.60 -2.16
N VAL A 86 12.58 -5.85 -3.03
CA VAL A 86 12.58 -6.04 -4.49
C VAL A 86 12.94 -4.72 -5.16
N PRO A 87 13.69 -4.73 -6.28
CA PRO A 87 13.93 -3.51 -7.05
C PRO A 87 12.62 -2.90 -7.55
N VAL A 88 12.41 -1.61 -7.25
CA VAL A 88 11.24 -0.85 -7.69
C VAL A 88 11.71 0.42 -8.39
N VAL A 89 11.11 0.72 -9.54
CA VAL A 89 11.21 2.03 -10.19
C VAL A 89 9.91 2.77 -9.93
N ALA A 90 9.98 4.03 -9.51
CA ALA A 90 8.81 4.81 -9.15
C ALA A 90 8.77 6.16 -9.88
N HIS A 91 7.57 6.69 -10.02
CA HIS A 91 7.30 8.00 -10.59
C HIS A 91 6.28 8.75 -9.73
N ARG A 92 6.41 10.07 -9.67
CA ARG A 92 5.51 10.95 -8.92
C ARG A 92 5.19 12.17 -9.77
N TYR A 93 3.91 12.38 -10.01
CA TYR A 93 3.36 13.52 -10.71
C TYR A 93 2.18 14.06 -9.91
N ASP A 94 2.45 14.96 -8.97
CA ASP A 94 1.43 15.60 -8.15
C ASP A 94 1.77 17.06 -7.84
N SER A 95 0.82 17.76 -7.24
CA SER A 95 0.95 19.19 -6.87
C SER A 95 2.15 19.53 -5.97
N ASN A 96 2.77 18.55 -5.31
CA ASN A 96 3.96 18.77 -4.50
C ASN A 96 5.24 18.48 -5.30
N ARG A 97 5.18 17.58 -6.28
CA ARG A 97 6.34 17.17 -7.06
C ARG A 97 5.94 16.56 -8.41
N GLU A 98 6.53 17.09 -9.46
CA GLU A 98 6.42 16.57 -10.83
C GLU A 98 7.80 16.10 -11.28
N LEU A 99 8.03 14.78 -11.24
CA LEU A 99 9.27 14.22 -11.76
C LEU A 99 9.18 14.16 -13.29
N ALA A 100 10.29 14.48 -13.97
CA ALA A 100 10.35 14.34 -15.43
C ALA A 100 10.53 12.88 -15.88
N GLN A 101 11.11 12.04 -15.02
CA GLN A 101 11.43 10.65 -15.30
C GLN A 101 11.18 9.78 -14.08
N ALA A 102 10.89 8.50 -14.32
CA ALA A 102 10.83 7.52 -13.26
C ALA A 102 12.26 7.20 -12.76
N ILE A 103 12.40 6.98 -11.45
CA ILE A 103 13.70 6.74 -10.81
C ILE A 103 13.63 5.52 -9.87
N PRO A 104 14.73 4.79 -9.65
CA PRO A 104 14.76 3.67 -8.70
C PRO A 104 14.48 4.13 -7.26
N LEU A 105 13.68 3.36 -6.53
CA LEU A 105 13.52 3.51 -5.08
C LEU A 105 14.80 3.09 -4.36
N ARG A 106 15.08 3.75 -3.24
CA ARG A 106 16.24 3.49 -2.40
C ARG A 106 15.79 3.46 -0.93
N ASN A 107 16.03 2.34 -0.25
CA ASN A 107 15.54 2.11 1.12
C ASN A 107 16.24 3.00 2.18
N ASN A 108 17.42 3.55 1.89
CA ASN A 108 18.27 4.23 2.88
C ASN A 108 18.57 5.69 2.50
N VAL A 109 17.60 6.42 1.96
CA VAL A 109 17.75 7.85 1.63
C VAL A 109 17.08 8.70 2.71
N PRO A 110 17.73 9.77 3.20
CA PRO A 110 17.12 10.69 4.16
C PRO A 110 15.73 11.17 3.70
N ARG A 111 14.81 11.34 4.66
CA ARG A 111 13.40 11.74 4.42
C ARG A 111 13.27 12.91 3.45
N GLN A 112 14.12 13.93 3.64
CA GLN A 112 14.10 15.16 2.86
C GLN A 112 14.57 14.98 1.41
N GLU A 113 15.40 13.97 1.15
CA GLU A 113 15.96 13.69 -0.17
C GLU A 113 15.13 12.67 -0.95
N ASN A 114 14.29 11.89 -0.27
CA ASN A 114 13.46 10.87 -0.89
C ASN A 114 12.16 11.47 -1.48
N PRO A 115 12.01 11.56 -2.82
CA PRO A 115 10.78 12.06 -3.46
C PRO A 115 9.53 11.23 -3.17
N PHE A 116 9.71 9.98 -2.75
CA PHE A 116 8.63 9.03 -2.51
C PHE A 116 8.32 8.83 -1.03
N HIS A 117 8.95 9.64 -0.18
CA HIS A 117 8.63 9.65 1.23
C HIS A 117 7.12 9.88 1.46
N ASP A 118 6.54 9.12 2.39
CA ASP A 118 5.09 9.08 2.71
C ASP A 118 4.17 8.60 1.58
N VAL A 119 4.70 8.31 0.38
CA VAL A 119 3.86 7.97 -0.78
C VAL A 119 4.12 6.62 -1.42
N VAL A 120 5.30 6.07 -1.23
CA VAL A 120 5.59 4.65 -1.46
C VAL A 120 6.28 4.11 -0.22
N MET A 121 5.56 3.29 0.55
CA MET A 121 6.02 2.80 1.85
C MET A 121 6.12 1.27 1.83
N GLY A 122 7.27 0.74 2.21
CA GLY A 122 7.45 -0.70 2.40
C GLY A 122 7.02 -1.14 3.80
N PHE A 123 6.63 -2.42 3.93
CA PHE A 123 6.39 -3.07 5.21
C PHE A 123 6.63 -4.58 5.11
N LEU A 124 6.85 -5.24 6.24
CA LEU A 124 6.95 -6.70 6.31
C LEU A 124 5.62 -7.32 6.73
N GLY A 125 5.42 -8.60 6.41
CA GLY A 125 4.18 -9.29 6.73
C GLY A 125 3.87 -9.38 8.22
N ASP A 126 4.87 -9.38 9.08
CA ASP A 126 4.70 -9.34 10.53
C ASP A 126 4.33 -7.95 11.09
N GLN A 127 4.43 -6.91 10.27
CA GLN A 127 4.08 -5.52 10.58
C GLN A 127 2.71 -5.09 10.04
N VAL A 128 1.92 -6.01 9.47
CA VAL A 128 0.61 -5.67 8.89
C VAL A 128 -0.35 -5.16 9.95
N THR A 129 -1.06 -4.08 9.62
CA THR A 129 -2.06 -3.44 10.48
C THR A 129 -3.26 -2.95 9.66
N SER A 130 -4.36 -2.71 10.37
CA SER A 130 -5.58 -2.09 9.83
C SER A 130 -5.66 -0.61 10.15
N SER A 131 -4.52 0.04 10.42
CA SER A 131 -4.45 1.46 10.77
C SER A 131 -3.51 2.19 9.82
N GLU A 132 -4.03 3.22 9.16
CA GLU A 132 -3.27 4.07 8.23
C GLU A 132 -3.19 5.50 8.76
N SER A 133 -2.04 6.14 8.57
CA SER A 133 -1.85 7.55 8.90
C SER A 133 -2.86 8.42 8.13
N GLY A 134 -3.64 9.22 8.86
CA GLY A 134 -4.68 10.09 8.30
C GLY A 134 -6.08 9.48 8.30
N SER A 135 -6.23 8.20 7.96
CA SER A 135 -7.53 7.50 7.94
C SER A 135 -7.87 6.78 9.25
N GLY A 136 -6.87 6.54 10.11
CA GLY A 136 -7.03 5.81 11.36
C GLY A 136 -7.25 4.32 11.16
N ALA A 137 -7.79 3.65 12.18
CA ALA A 137 -8.08 2.22 12.11
C ALA A 137 -9.36 1.92 11.33
N ILE A 138 -9.27 1.16 10.24
CA ILE A 138 -10.40 0.72 9.42
C ILE A 138 -10.38 -0.81 9.33
N GLY A 139 -11.20 -1.46 10.17
CA GLY A 139 -11.17 -2.91 10.36
C GLY A 139 -10.39 -3.30 11.62
N VAL A 140 -10.57 -4.56 12.02
CA VAL A 140 -9.98 -5.13 13.24
C VAL A 140 -9.19 -6.41 12.98
N HIS A 141 -8.99 -6.79 11.71
CA HIS A 141 -8.36 -8.06 11.36
C HIS A 141 -6.84 -8.01 11.51
N TRP A 142 -6.18 -7.08 10.81
CA TRP A 142 -4.73 -6.97 10.79
C TRP A 142 -4.21 -6.33 12.10
N GLY A 143 -2.92 -6.50 12.40
CA GLY A 143 -2.29 -6.15 13.67
C GLY A 143 -2.21 -7.34 14.62
N LYS A 144 -3.34 -8.00 14.92
CA LYS A 144 -3.35 -9.25 15.70
C LYS A 144 -3.12 -10.50 14.85
N ASN A 145 -3.57 -10.46 13.60
CA ASN A 145 -3.39 -11.54 12.64
C ASN A 145 -2.30 -11.10 11.66
N THR A 146 -1.05 -11.44 11.92
CA THR A 146 0.08 -11.02 11.10
C THR A 146 0.46 -12.05 10.04
N LEU A 147 1.01 -11.60 8.92
CA LEU A 147 1.49 -12.46 7.85
C LEU A 147 2.92 -12.95 8.11
N ASP A 148 3.43 -13.83 7.25
CA ASP A 148 4.84 -14.26 7.29
C ASP A 148 5.78 -13.06 7.05
N PRO A 149 6.86 -12.88 7.84
CA PRO A 149 7.80 -11.78 7.66
C PRO A 149 8.51 -11.79 6.30
N ASN A 150 8.50 -12.92 5.57
CA ASN A 150 9.03 -12.99 4.20
C ASN A 150 8.13 -12.30 3.17
N ILE A 151 6.88 -11.98 3.52
CA ILE A 151 5.98 -11.22 2.65
C ILE A 151 6.39 -9.75 2.69
N THR A 152 6.75 -9.20 1.53
CA THR A 152 7.01 -7.77 1.38
C THR A 152 5.72 -7.06 0.99
N GLY A 153 5.34 -6.06 1.76
CA GLY A 153 4.25 -5.15 1.46
C GLY A 153 4.75 -3.84 0.86
N ILE A 154 3.99 -3.29 -0.08
CA ILE A 154 4.21 -1.95 -0.64
C ILE A 154 2.88 -1.20 -0.65
N ASN A 155 2.77 -0.16 0.19
CA ASN A 155 1.65 0.78 0.13
C ASN A 155 2.00 1.90 -0.86
N VAL A 156 1.20 2.02 -1.92
CA VAL A 156 1.31 3.11 -2.90
C VAL A 156 0.12 4.02 -2.68
N VAL A 157 0.35 5.24 -2.18
CA VAL A 157 -0.71 6.22 -1.97
C VAL A 157 -0.72 7.23 -3.13
N ASN A 158 -1.82 7.96 -3.31
CA ASN A 158 -1.96 8.88 -4.44
C ASN A 158 -1.02 10.11 -4.42
N GLY A 159 -0.37 10.38 -3.30
CA GLY A 159 0.37 11.63 -3.07
C GLY A 159 -0.55 12.78 -2.69
N ALA A 160 -0.27 13.97 -3.20
CA ALA A 160 -1.08 15.17 -2.96
C ALA A 160 -2.32 15.20 -3.88
N SER A 161 -2.35 16.09 -4.87
CA SER A 161 -3.33 16.05 -5.96
C SER A 161 -2.59 15.62 -7.23
N GLY A 162 -2.71 14.35 -7.61
CA GLY A 162 -1.90 13.77 -8.68
C GLY A 162 -1.87 12.25 -8.66
N THR A 163 -0.77 11.69 -9.17
CA THR A 163 -0.54 10.25 -9.30
C THR A 163 0.86 9.86 -8.86
N VAL A 164 0.93 8.74 -8.13
CA VAL A 164 2.17 8.00 -7.87
C VAL A 164 2.08 6.66 -8.57
N GLY A 165 3.15 6.29 -9.27
CA GLY A 165 3.25 5.02 -9.97
C GLY A 165 4.50 4.26 -9.57
N ILE A 166 4.43 2.93 -9.62
CA ILE A 166 5.58 2.04 -9.47
C ILE A 166 5.62 1.00 -10.59
N ARG A 167 6.82 0.49 -10.87
CA ARG A 167 7.11 -0.62 -11.77
C ARG A 167 8.07 -1.61 -11.11
N ILE A 168 7.75 -2.89 -11.19
CA ILE A 168 8.54 -4.00 -10.64
C ILE A 168 8.75 -5.03 -11.74
N ALA A 169 9.99 -5.50 -11.94
CA ALA A 169 10.24 -6.59 -12.88
C ALA A 169 9.77 -7.91 -12.26
N LEU A 170 8.92 -8.66 -12.97
CA LEU A 170 8.36 -9.91 -12.45
C LEU A 170 9.43 -10.99 -12.22
N LYS A 171 10.55 -10.90 -12.94
CA LYS A 171 11.72 -11.78 -12.74
C LYS A 171 12.37 -11.64 -11.37
N ASP A 172 12.22 -10.48 -10.72
CA ASP A 172 12.86 -10.20 -9.42
C ASP A 172 12.03 -10.74 -8.23
N ILE A 173 10.80 -11.19 -8.48
CA ILE A 173 9.97 -11.84 -7.45
C ILE A 173 10.46 -13.27 -7.22
N GLN A 174 10.82 -13.60 -5.99
CA GLN A 174 11.36 -14.91 -5.61
C GLN A 174 10.28 -15.84 -5.05
N ALA A 175 10.45 -17.16 -5.22
CA ALA A 175 9.58 -18.15 -4.59
C ALA A 175 9.75 -18.08 -3.06
N GLY A 176 8.63 -18.15 -2.32
CA GLY A 176 8.63 -17.99 -0.86
C GLY A 176 8.72 -16.55 -0.35
N HIS A 177 8.92 -15.56 -1.24
CA HIS A 177 9.00 -14.14 -0.90
C HIS A 177 7.99 -13.33 -1.74
N PRO A 178 6.68 -13.51 -1.51
CA PRO A 178 5.67 -12.82 -2.28
C PRO A 178 5.66 -11.32 -1.95
N VAL A 179 5.19 -10.53 -2.92
CA VAL A 179 4.97 -9.09 -2.77
C VAL A 179 3.47 -8.79 -2.80
N ILE A 180 2.99 -8.03 -1.82
CA ILE A 180 1.64 -7.48 -1.79
C ILE A 180 1.74 -5.97 -2.03
N VAL A 181 1.11 -5.49 -3.11
CA VAL A 181 0.92 -4.06 -3.34
C VAL A 181 -0.49 -3.68 -2.90
N THR A 182 -0.62 -2.67 -2.06
CA THR A 182 -1.89 -2.23 -1.48
C THR A 182 -2.15 -0.77 -1.83
N SER A 183 -3.42 -0.41 -2.00
CA SER A 183 -3.84 0.98 -2.19
C SER A 183 -3.99 1.78 -0.90
N GLY A 184 -3.93 1.12 0.27
CA GLY A 184 -4.49 1.70 1.49
C GLY A 184 -6.02 1.83 1.38
N ALA A 185 -6.61 2.73 2.16
CA ALA A 185 -8.05 2.98 2.11
C ALA A 185 -8.43 3.94 0.97
N LEU A 186 -9.30 3.48 0.06
CA LEU A 186 -9.79 4.29 -1.06
C LEU A 186 -11.07 5.04 -0.67
N SER A 187 -11.02 6.37 -0.78
CA SER A 187 -12.15 7.27 -0.54
C SER A 187 -12.27 8.32 -1.64
N GLY A 188 -12.49 7.87 -2.88
CA GLY A 188 -12.57 8.73 -4.07
C GLY A 188 -11.32 8.72 -4.96
N CYS A 189 -10.26 8.02 -4.55
CA CYS A 189 -9.08 7.77 -5.35
C CYS A 189 -9.31 6.65 -6.38
N THR A 190 -8.39 6.51 -7.33
CA THR A 190 -8.37 5.42 -8.30
C THR A 190 -7.05 4.66 -8.18
N MET A 191 -7.14 3.34 -8.08
CA MET A 191 -6.00 2.43 -8.09
C MET A 191 -6.01 1.60 -9.37
N VAL A 192 -4.89 1.53 -10.06
CA VAL A 192 -4.71 0.69 -11.24
C VAL A 192 -3.57 -0.29 -11.02
N TYR A 193 -3.79 -1.54 -11.40
CA TYR A 193 -2.76 -2.57 -11.50
C TYR A 193 -2.68 -3.10 -12.92
N ALA A 194 -1.49 -3.28 -13.45
CA ALA A 194 -1.31 -3.78 -14.81
C ALA A 194 -0.04 -4.62 -14.95
N VAL A 195 -0.01 -5.47 -15.99
CA VAL A 195 1.18 -6.22 -16.40
C VAL A 195 1.44 -5.97 -17.88
N LYS A 196 2.71 -5.75 -18.22
CA LYS A 196 3.19 -5.56 -19.59
C LYS A 196 4.66 -5.94 -19.70
N ASP A 197 5.03 -6.70 -20.72
CA ASP A 197 6.41 -7.02 -21.09
C ASP A 197 7.27 -7.56 -19.92
N GLY A 198 6.68 -8.39 -19.06
CA GLY A 198 7.37 -8.96 -17.90
C GLY A 198 7.54 -8.02 -16.71
N TYR A 199 6.84 -6.88 -16.71
CA TYR A 199 6.78 -5.94 -15.60
C TYR A 199 5.36 -5.87 -15.02
N PHE A 200 5.30 -5.67 -13.71
CA PHE A 200 4.10 -5.26 -13.00
C PHE A 200 4.12 -3.76 -12.76
N PHE A 201 2.96 -3.14 -12.83
CA PHE A 201 2.77 -1.71 -12.61
C PHE A 201 1.62 -1.49 -11.64
N ALA A 202 1.77 -0.46 -10.82
CA ALA A 202 0.70 0.04 -9.96
C ALA A 202 0.66 1.57 -10.03
N TYR A 203 -0.52 2.14 -10.15
CA TYR A 203 -0.76 3.58 -10.20
C TYR A 203 -1.85 3.94 -9.21
N HIS A 204 -1.58 4.89 -8.32
CA HIS A 204 -2.59 5.43 -7.42
C HIS A 204 -2.75 6.91 -7.72
N THR A 205 -3.93 7.30 -8.17
CA THR A 205 -4.28 8.70 -8.45
C THR A 205 -5.42 9.19 -7.56
N GLY A 206 -5.34 10.44 -7.14
CA GLY A 206 -6.25 10.94 -6.12
C GLY A 206 -5.97 12.37 -5.72
N GLN A 207 -6.92 12.90 -4.97
CA GLN A 207 -6.95 14.28 -4.51
C GLN A 207 -6.59 14.37 -3.04
N ARG A 208 -5.79 15.37 -2.66
CA ARG A 208 -5.56 15.66 -1.25
C ARG A 208 -6.84 16.22 -0.59
N PRO A 209 -7.09 15.96 0.70
CA PRO A 209 -8.21 16.55 1.41
C PRO A 209 -8.24 18.08 1.30
N GLY A 210 -9.40 18.64 0.94
CA GLY A 210 -9.64 20.09 0.90
C GLY A 210 -9.27 20.78 -0.42
N ASP A 211 -8.64 20.09 -1.36
CA ASP A 211 -8.55 20.58 -2.74
C ASP A 211 -9.91 20.40 -3.42
N ASN A 212 -10.46 21.45 -4.03
CA ASN A 212 -11.76 21.41 -4.70
C ASN A 212 -11.65 21.65 -6.22
N GLU A 213 -10.49 22.08 -6.69
CA GLU A 213 -10.25 22.46 -8.09
C GLU A 213 -9.76 21.27 -8.91
N TRP A 214 -9.05 20.34 -8.27
CA TRP A 214 -8.59 19.11 -8.91
C TRP A 214 -9.69 18.02 -8.81
N LYS A 215 -9.79 17.09 -9.77
CA LYS A 215 -10.74 15.97 -9.72
C LYS A 215 -10.07 14.67 -10.18
N THR A 216 -10.18 13.63 -9.37
CA THR A 216 -9.60 12.31 -9.67
C THR A 216 -10.07 11.76 -11.02
N GLY A 217 -11.37 11.84 -11.31
CA GLY A 217 -11.95 11.33 -12.56
C GLY A 217 -11.70 12.19 -13.81
N ARG A 218 -10.89 13.26 -13.68
CA ARG A 218 -10.54 14.20 -14.75
C ARG A 218 -9.03 14.41 -14.79
N GLN A 219 -8.50 15.35 -13.99
CA GLN A 219 -7.06 15.64 -13.93
C GLN A 219 -6.25 14.44 -13.45
N GLY A 220 -6.83 13.56 -12.62
CA GLY A 220 -6.19 12.30 -12.22
C GLY A 220 -5.91 11.35 -13.39
N VAL A 221 -6.76 11.37 -14.43
CA VAL A 221 -6.55 10.59 -15.65
C VAL A 221 -5.31 11.07 -16.39
N VAL A 222 -5.17 12.39 -16.56
CA VAL A 222 -4.01 13.02 -17.20
C VAL A 222 -2.74 12.75 -16.38
N ALA A 223 -2.78 12.96 -15.06
CA ALA A 223 -1.65 12.67 -14.18
C ALA A 223 -1.23 11.18 -14.21
N THR A 224 -2.21 10.28 -14.36
CA THR A 224 -1.96 8.84 -14.52
C THR A 224 -1.25 8.56 -15.83
N TYR A 225 -1.65 9.22 -16.92
CA TYR A 225 -0.99 9.12 -18.21
C TYR A 225 0.46 9.65 -18.18
N GLU A 226 0.72 10.76 -17.49
CA GLU A 226 2.09 11.26 -17.30
C GLU A 226 2.97 10.22 -16.57
N SER A 227 2.42 9.58 -15.53
CA SER A 227 3.12 8.49 -14.85
C SER A 227 3.27 7.23 -15.69
N HIS A 228 2.30 6.92 -16.56
CA HIS A 228 2.39 5.84 -17.52
C HIS A 228 3.57 6.05 -18.47
N LYS A 229 3.68 7.23 -19.10
CA LYS A 229 4.78 7.58 -20.01
C LYS A 229 6.13 7.45 -19.32
N ALA A 230 6.26 7.96 -18.10
CA ALA A 230 7.52 7.90 -17.36
C ALA A 230 7.94 6.48 -16.96
N LEU A 231 6.99 5.59 -16.65
CA LEU A 231 7.27 4.21 -16.24
C LEU A 231 7.37 3.22 -17.42
N SER A 232 6.81 3.58 -18.57
CA SER A 232 6.85 2.81 -19.81
C SER A 232 7.28 3.72 -20.97
N PRO A 233 8.54 4.19 -21.01
CA PRO A 233 8.99 5.20 -21.98
C PRO A 233 8.88 4.76 -23.45
N ASP A 234 8.86 3.45 -23.69
CA ASP A 234 8.69 2.87 -25.02
C ASP A 234 7.20 2.71 -25.42
N SER A 235 6.25 3.25 -24.64
CA SER A 235 4.84 3.23 -25.03
C SER A 235 4.55 4.22 -26.16
N GLU A 236 3.69 3.77 -27.08
CA GLU A 236 3.22 4.62 -28.17
C GLU A 236 2.51 5.87 -27.60
N PRO A 237 2.85 7.07 -28.08
CA PRO A 237 2.13 8.28 -27.70
C PRO A 237 0.65 8.17 -28.01
N MET A 238 -0.18 8.60 -27.06
CA MET A 238 -1.61 8.73 -27.23
C MET A 238 -2.12 10.08 -26.73
N THR A 239 -3.23 10.52 -27.29
CA THR A 239 -4.00 11.65 -26.79
C THR A 239 -4.88 11.17 -25.64
N VAL A 240 -4.81 11.84 -24.50
CA VAL A 240 -5.61 11.55 -23.31
C VAL A 240 -6.41 12.79 -22.94
N GLY A 241 -7.72 12.62 -22.77
CA GLY A 241 -8.60 13.66 -22.26
C GLY A 241 -8.76 13.58 -20.74
N GLU A 242 -9.74 14.33 -20.24
CA GLU A 242 -10.09 14.35 -18.81
C GLU A 242 -11.31 13.46 -18.52
N GLN A 243 -11.29 12.20 -18.98
CA GLN A 243 -12.40 11.26 -18.80
C GLN A 243 -11.90 9.89 -18.34
N ASN A 244 -12.59 9.26 -17.40
CA ASN A 244 -12.17 7.94 -16.89
C ASN A 244 -12.15 6.85 -17.98
N ASN A 245 -12.93 6.99 -19.05
CA ASN A 245 -12.83 6.10 -20.22
C ASN A 245 -11.45 6.11 -20.88
N ASP A 246 -10.68 7.19 -20.74
CA ASP A 246 -9.32 7.25 -21.24
C ASP A 246 -8.35 6.41 -20.41
N LEU A 247 -8.65 6.14 -19.12
CA LEU A 247 -7.90 5.13 -18.36
C LEU A 247 -8.02 3.76 -19.02
N VAL A 248 -9.22 3.38 -19.49
CA VAL A 248 -9.42 2.12 -20.22
C VAL A 248 -8.58 2.11 -21.49
N ASN A 249 -8.52 3.23 -22.23
CA ASN A 249 -7.72 3.34 -23.45
C ASN A 249 -6.20 3.23 -23.17
N ILE A 250 -5.70 3.86 -22.10
CA ILE A 250 -4.30 3.77 -21.67
C ILE A 250 -3.97 2.31 -21.32
N PHE A 251 -4.80 1.69 -20.48
CA PHE A 251 -4.51 0.36 -19.95
C PHE A 251 -4.92 -0.80 -20.87
N ALA A 252 -5.60 -0.52 -21.98
CA ALA A 252 -5.80 -1.47 -23.08
C ALA A 252 -4.49 -1.83 -23.80
N LYS A 253 -3.43 -1.01 -23.65
CA LYS A 253 -2.09 -1.26 -24.22
C LYS A 253 -1.22 -2.19 -23.37
N TYR A 254 -1.74 -2.67 -22.24
CA TYR A 254 -1.09 -3.62 -21.35
C TYR A 254 -1.59 -5.04 -21.65
N ASP A 255 -0.87 -6.08 -21.21
CA ASP A 255 -1.30 -7.46 -21.43
C ASP A 255 -2.60 -7.75 -20.67
N GLN A 256 -2.66 -7.30 -19.41
CA GLN A 256 -3.84 -7.32 -18.54
C GLN A 256 -3.79 -6.18 -17.54
N SER A 257 -4.95 -5.63 -17.18
CA SER A 257 -5.07 -4.59 -16.17
C SER A 257 -6.37 -4.65 -15.37
N VAL A 258 -6.38 -3.95 -14.23
CA VAL A 258 -7.56 -3.68 -13.40
C VAL A 258 -7.55 -2.23 -12.95
N ILE A 259 -8.66 -1.53 -13.18
CA ILE A 259 -8.94 -0.18 -12.69
C ILE A 259 -9.97 -0.27 -11.56
N THR A 260 -9.61 0.18 -10.37
CA THR A 260 -10.48 0.26 -9.19
C THR A 260 -10.73 1.73 -8.86
N TYR A 261 -11.95 2.20 -9.04
CA TYR A 261 -12.28 3.63 -9.01
C TYR A 261 -13.65 3.92 -8.38
N MET A 262 -13.87 5.18 -7.99
CA MET A 262 -15.18 5.67 -7.55
C MET A 262 -15.87 6.42 -8.71
N GLY A 263 -16.82 5.75 -9.36
CA GLY A 263 -17.61 6.30 -10.46
C GLY A 263 -18.81 7.11 -9.96
N LYS A 264 -18.62 8.42 -9.78
CA LYS A 264 -19.72 9.38 -9.57
C LYS A 264 -20.37 9.77 -10.90
N PRO A 265 -21.60 10.34 -10.90
CA PRO A 265 -22.23 10.84 -12.12
C PRO A 265 -21.29 11.76 -12.92
N GLY A 266 -21.17 11.51 -14.22
CA GLY A 266 -20.28 12.23 -15.13
C GLY A 266 -18.84 11.73 -15.21
N VAL A 267 -18.43 10.77 -14.37
CA VAL A 267 -17.09 10.13 -14.44
C VAL A 267 -17.19 8.60 -14.36
N VAL A 268 -18.35 8.03 -14.67
CA VAL A 268 -18.53 6.57 -14.77
C VAL A 268 -17.84 6.09 -16.04
N ILE A 269 -17.10 4.99 -15.93
CA ILE A 269 -16.55 4.26 -17.08
C ILE A 269 -17.67 3.44 -17.71
N ASP A 270 -17.93 3.63 -19.00
CA ASP A 270 -18.97 2.94 -19.76
C ASP A 270 -18.44 2.21 -21.00
N ASN A 271 -17.15 2.37 -21.33
CA ASN A 271 -16.49 1.54 -22.33
C ASN A 271 -15.90 0.25 -21.71
N THR A 272 -15.68 -0.75 -22.56
CA THR A 272 -15.11 -2.04 -22.14
C THR A 272 -14.06 -2.51 -23.14
N VAL A 273 -13.00 -3.13 -22.61
CA VAL A 273 -11.95 -3.81 -23.38
C VAL A 273 -11.58 -5.08 -22.64
N GLU A 274 -11.43 -6.21 -23.35
CA GLU A 274 -11.31 -7.56 -22.77
C GLU A 274 -10.18 -7.69 -21.73
N ASN A 275 -9.02 -7.09 -22.01
CA ASN A 275 -7.85 -7.13 -21.13
C ASN A 275 -7.94 -6.15 -19.94
N VAL A 276 -8.93 -5.25 -19.89
CA VAL A 276 -9.09 -4.25 -18.83
C VAL A 276 -10.26 -4.63 -17.91
N GLY A 277 -9.96 -5.02 -16.67
CA GLY A 277 -10.97 -5.18 -15.63
C GLY A 277 -11.32 -3.82 -15.03
N VAL A 278 -12.60 -3.55 -14.81
CA VAL A 278 -13.06 -2.29 -14.21
C VAL A 278 -13.92 -2.62 -12.99
N PHE A 279 -13.60 -2.00 -11.85
CA PHE A 279 -14.35 -2.13 -10.61
C PHE A 279 -14.72 -0.76 -10.07
N ASN A 280 -16.00 -0.40 -10.20
CA ASN A 280 -16.56 0.78 -9.58
C ASN A 280 -16.91 0.45 -8.13
N TYR A 281 -16.02 0.80 -7.19
CA TYR A 281 -16.30 0.58 -5.78
C TYR A 281 -17.34 1.55 -5.24
N ASP A 282 -18.07 2.32 -6.05
CA ASP A 282 -19.24 3.11 -5.67
C ASP A 282 -20.55 2.61 -6.33
N GLU A 283 -20.50 1.52 -7.10
CA GLU A 283 -21.65 0.97 -7.82
C GLU A 283 -22.76 0.50 -6.89
N LYS A 284 -22.42 -0.25 -5.84
CA LYS A 284 -23.41 -0.75 -4.89
C LYS A 284 -23.80 0.35 -3.92
N LYS A 285 -25.09 0.69 -3.91
CA LYS A 285 -25.67 1.68 -3.00
C LYS A 285 -26.32 0.96 -1.81
N PRO A 286 -25.80 1.13 -0.58
CA PRO A 286 -26.47 0.57 0.60
C PRO A 286 -27.82 1.25 0.82
N GLU A 287 -28.78 0.52 1.38
CA GLU A 287 -30.14 1.02 1.66
C GLU A 287 -30.14 2.22 2.62
N LYS A 288 -29.13 2.29 3.50
CA LYS A 288 -28.93 3.38 4.46
C LYS A 288 -27.59 4.05 4.22
N PRO A 289 -27.46 5.37 4.47
CA PRO A 289 -26.18 6.05 4.46
C PRO A 289 -25.18 5.33 5.37
N ALA A 290 -24.01 5.01 4.83
CA ALA A 290 -22.94 4.32 5.55
C ALA A 290 -21.60 4.97 5.22
N ILE A 291 -20.67 4.93 6.19
CA ILE A 291 -19.26 5.23 5.91
C ILE A 291 -18.77 4.11 5.00
N ARG A 292 -18.08 4.45 3.91
CA ARG A 292 -17.59 3.48 2.93
C ARG A 292 -16.10 3.64 2.69
N ALA A 293 -15.45 2.52 2.41
CA ALA A 293 -14.05 2.46 2.03
C ALA A 293 -13.87 1.40 0.95
N GLY A 294 -13.17 1.75 -0.11
CA GLY A 294 -12.66 0.78 -1.08
C GLY A 294 -11.30 0.26 -0.65
N TYR A 295 -10.97 -0.96 -1.05
CA TYR A 295 -9.62 -1.52 -0.94
C TYR A 295 -9.23 -2.17 -2.26
N SER A 296 -7.94 -2.11 -2.59
CA SER A 296 -7.40 -2.85 -3.73
C SER A 296 -6.03 -3.41 -3.37
N TYR A 297 -5.81 -4.67 -3.73
CA TYR A 297 -4.58 -5.40 -3.49
C TYR A 297 -4.13 -6.11 -4.77
N ALA A 298 -2.83 -6.12 -5.03
CA ALA A 298 -2.20 -7.02 -5.97
C ALA A 298 -1.25 -7.96 -5.22
N LEU A 299 -1.34 -9.26 -5.51
CA LEU A 299 -0.40 -10.27 -5.04
C LEU A 299 0.47 -10.73 -6.20
N LEU A 300 1.79 -10.62 -6.01
CA LEU A 300 2.82 -11.12 -6.89
C LEU A 300 3.53 -12.26 -6.16
N ALA A 301 3.41 -13.50 -6.64
CA ALA A 301 4.09 -14.65 -6.05
C ALA A 301 4.51 -15.67 -7.11
N ARG A 302 5.59 -16.41 -6.84
CA ARG A 302 5.93 -17.62 -7.59
C ARG A 302 5.45 -18.85 -6.85
N ASP A 303 4.70 -19.71 -7.53
CA ASP A 303 4.29 -20.98 -6.94
C ASP A 303 5.47 -21.96 -6.81
N ASP A 304 5.21 -23.12 -6.20
CA ASP A 304 6.21 -24.16 -5.97
C ASP A 304 6.87 -24.69 -7.27
N LYS A 305 6.28 -24.41 -8.45
CA LYS A 305 6.82 -24.77 -9.77
C LYS A 305 7.57 -23.60 -10.44
N GLY A 306 7.75 -22.49 -9.73
CA GLY A 306 8.41 -21.28 -10.23
C GLY A 306 7.53 -20.41 -11.11
N LYS A 307 6.25 -20.76 -11.33
CA LYS A 307 5.35 -19.99 -12.18
C LYS A 307 4.95 -18.70 -11.48
N MET A 308 5.17 -17.57 -12.16
CA MET A 308 4.72 -16.26 -11.70
C MET A 308 3.18 -16.21 -11.70
N ASN A 309 2.60 -15.70 -10.62
CA ASN A 309 1.17 -15.45 -10.50
C ASN A 309 0.95 -14.01 -10.07
N VAL A 310 0.14 -13.29 -10.82
CA VAL A 310 -0.27 -11.91 -10.48
C VAL A 310 -1.78 -11.90 -10.37
N LYS A 311 -2.31 -11.59 -9.18
CA LYS A 311 -3.76 -11.54 -8.93
C LYS A 311 -4.12 -10.24 -8.25
N VAL A 312 -5.27 -9.69 -8.62
CA VAL A 312 -5.85 -8.49 -8.04
C VAL A 312 -7.14 -8.85 -7.32
N LEU A 313 -7.34 -8.22 -6.16
CA LEU A 313 -8.58 -8.24 -5.39
C LEU A 313 -8.95 -6.81 -5.04
N SER A 314 -10.16 -6.40 -5.40
CA SER A 314 -10.73 -5.12 -5.03
C SER A 314 -12.05 -5.33 -4.29
N GLU A 315 -12.27 -4.56 -3.23
CA GLU A 315 -13.44 -4.70 -2.35
C GLU A 315 -14.04 -3.33 -2.06
N ASP A 316 -15.36 -3.28 -1.99
CA ASP A 316 -16.13 -2.15 -1.45
C ASP A 316 -16.71 -2.60 -0.11
N ALA A 317 -16.45 -1.83 0.94
CA ALA A 317 -16.92 -2.13 2.29
C ALA A 317 -17.66 -0.96 2.94
N THR A 318 -18.65 -1.29 3.75
CA THR A 318 -19.18 -0.38 4.76
C THR A 318 -18.33 -0.44 6.02
N VAL A 319 -18.21 0.69 6.71
CA VAL A 319 -17.44 0.85 7.95
C VAL A 319 -18.39 1.24 9.07
N SER A 320 -18.41 0.44 10.13
CA SER A 320 -19.25 0.68 11.31
C SER A 320 -18.38 0.99 12.53
N PRO A 321 -18.55 2.15 13.17
CA PRO A 321 -17.87 2.46 14.43
C PRO A 321 -18.31 1.51 15.54
N GLY A 322 -17.35 1.02 16.32
CA GLY A 322 -17.61 0.09 17.42
C GLY A 322 -16.72 0.35 18.64
N LYS A 323 -17.17 -0.11 19.82
CA LYS A 323 -16.43 0.03 21.08
C LYS A 323 -15.02 -0.59 21.05
N LYS A 324 -14.78 -1.57 20.18
CA LYS A 324 -13.52 -2.30 20.03
C LYS A 324 -12.73 -1.88 18.76
N GLY A 325 -13.12 -0.78 18.13
CA GLY A 325 -12.60 -0.34 16.84
C GLY A 325 -13.65 -0.42 15.72
N ASN A 326 -13.30 0.12 14.55
CA ASN A 326 -14.16 0.15 13.39
C ASN A 326 -14.23 -1.24 12.74
N THR A 327 -15.43 -1.79 12.59
CA THR A 327 -15.65 -3.05 11.87
C THR A 327 -16.01 -2.80 10.41
N ILE A 328 -15.69 -3.74 9.54
CA ILE A 328 -15.98 -3.64 8.10
C ILE A 328 -16.88 -4.78 7.64
N GLU A 329 -17.76 -4.49 6.69
CA GLU A 329 -18.56 -5.47 5.96
C GLU A 329 -18.38 -5.22 4.47
N VAL A 330 -17.84 -6.22 3.75
CA VAL A 330 -17.66 -6.14 2.30
C VAL A 330 -19.00 -6.35 1.60
N ILE A 331 -19.42 -5.35 0.83
CA ILE A 331 -20.71 -5.34 0.13
C ILE A 331 -20.58 -5.65 -1.36
N ASN A 332 -19.40 -5.41 -1.96
CA ASN A 332 -19.08 -5.80 -3.33
C ASN A 332 -17.59 -6.21 -3.43
N SER A 333 -17.26 -7.12 -4.34
CA SER A 333 -15.88 -7.59 -4.53
C SER A 333 -15.60 -7.98 -5.97
N PHE A 334 -14.41 -7.67 -6.43
CA PHE A 334 -13.91 -8.03 -7.76
C PHE A 334 -12.54 -8.69 -7.65
N LYS A 335 -12.31 -9.74 -8.45
CA LYS A 335 -11.05 -10.46 -8.48
C LYS A 335 -10.69 -10.80 -9.92
N LYS A 336 -9.45 -10.48 -10.32
CA LYS A 336 -8.93 -10.80 -11.64
C LYS A 336 -7.52 -11.37 -11.53
N ARG A 337 -7.18 -12.33 -12.41
CA ARG A 337 -5.82 -12.79 -12.61
C ARG A 337 -5.22 -12.02 -13.77
N LEU A 338 -4.04 -11.44 -13.57
CA LEU A 338 -3.28 -10.75 -14.62
C LEU A 338 -2.25 -11.68 -15.27
N LEU A 339 -1.69 -12.63 -14.52
CA LEU A 339 -0.70 -13.62 -15.00
C LEU A 339 -0.78 -14.95 -14.25
#